data_AF-A0AAN7DRS7-F1
#
_entry.id   AF-A0AAN7DRS7-F1
#
_cell.length_a   1.000
_cell.length_b   1.000
_cell.length_c   1.000
_cell.angle_alpha   90.00
_cell.angle_beta   90.00
_cell.angle_gamma   90.00
#
_symmetry.space_group_name_H-M   'P 1'
#
loop_
_entity.id
_entity.type
_entity.pdbx_description
1 polymer ?
#
loop_
_entity_poly.entity_id
_entity_poly.type
_entity_poly.pdbx_seq_one_letter_code
_entity_poly.pdbx_strand_id
1 'polypeptide(L)'
;MTSATANATTTTVTRFVSTFIDNSKHHDDTEIINKLATFSDDDDTCSFDSEQDEKLLTPPITEDEEQECQEAEDEAIDWEFWSRVISDFPQFNQSNLKLLSIQVQHGIPSALRGTIWPVLAKKTDNGLQDDYIQLLKQDSVYEKAITRDLHRTFPQHPFFQSHVGQEALFNVVKAYSIYDPEVGYCQGIAFVAGPLLLHMPEEEAFCILVQLMQKYHLRGHYTPQLDLLRQRLYQFDGLLLDHLPHIHRHFNEQGVRSNMYASQWFLTLFAYKFPLDVVYRIYDTLFTEGVDCLFRIGLALLYKNQCTILSLDFEALVTYLKDDMLTVYKDNITDLLCESFDVKISHRKLDKLARDYQIETAKADTEATLIESLRKKNRHLTEKNRSVETENDTLKKQHALVAEELISKKLELARVHDENDALKQQAVELRRVLDVIPSQIENQVQSDMEALCLKNQSLNQKNAELQDQLQDMETLVIEIKLKYAQSESDREQLNRKLADLKKWMNSV
;
A
#
# COMPACT_ATOMS: atom_id res chain seq x y z
N MET A 1 -1.78 -40.22 -17.36
CA MET A 1 -0.39 -39.78 -17.11
C MET A 1 -0.18 -38.26 -17.26
N THR A 2 -1.23 -37.46 -17.48
CA THR A 2 -1.12 -36.01 -17.77
C THR A 2 -1.49 -35.08 -16.61
N SER A 3 -2.05 -35.57 -15.50
CA SER A 3 -2.38 -34.71 -14.33
C SER A 3 -1.28 -34.66 -13.26
N ALA A 4 -0.41 -35.68 -13.20
CA ALA A 4 0.68 -35.73 -12.21
C ALA A 4 1.83 -34.78 -12.57
N THR A 5 2.06 -34.54 -13.86
CA THR A 5 3.09 -33.61 -14.34
C THR A 5 2.70 -32.15 -14.13
N ALA A 6 1.42 -31.79 -14.23
CA ALA A 6 0.94 -30.42 -14.02
C ALA A 6 1.02 -29.95 -12.55
N ASN A 7 0.85 -30.87 -11.59
CA ASN A 7 0.99 -30.55 -10.17
C ASN A 7 2.47 -30.38 -9.76
N ALA A 8 3.39 -31.14 -10.36
CA ALA A 8 4.83 -31.01 -10.09
C ALA A 8 5.44 -29.70 -10.63
N THR A 9 4.97 -29.22 -11.80
CA THR A 9 5.36 -27.89 -12.32
C THR A 9 4.77 -26.76 -11.49
N THR A 10 3.52 -26.89 -11.05
CA THR A 10 2.89 -25.87 -10.19
C THR A 10 3.63 -25.75 -8.86
N THR A 11 3.95 -26.85 -8.17
CA THR A 11 4.68 -26.82 -6.89
C THR A 11 6.11 -26.27 -7.03
N THR A 12 6.78 -26.52 -8.16
CA THR A 12 8.13 -26.00 -8.42
C THR A 12 8.10 -24.50 -8.73
N VAL A 13 7.10 -24.03 -9.49
CA VAL A 13 6.88 -22.61 -9.77
C VAL A 13 6.46 -21.85 -8.51
N THR A 14 5.61 -22.43 -7.65
CA THR A 14 5.24 -21.78 -6.38
C THR A 14 6.42 -21.70 -5.42
N ARG A 15 7.32 -22.70 -5.40
CA ARG A 15 8.53 -22.66 -4.58
C ARG A 15 9.53 -21.62 -5.09
N PHE A 16 9.74 -21.57 -6.41
CA PHE A 16 10.59 -20.54 -7.04
C PHE A 16 10.03 -19.13 -6.82
N VAL A 17 8.72 -18.95 -6.97
CA VAL A 17 8.04 -17.66 -6.73
C VAL A 17 8.04 -17.29 -5.25
N SER A 18 7.97 -18.24 -4.32
CA SER A 18 8.12 -17.95 -2.89
C SER A 18 9.54 -17.51 -2.54
N THR A 19 10.57 -18.16 -3.10
CA THR A 19 11.97 -17.71 -2.96
C THR A 19 12.19 -16.36 -3.67
N PHE A 20 11.49 -16.09 -4.77
CA PHE A 20 11.55 -14.83 -5.53
C PHE A 20 10.79 -13.68 -4.84
N ILE A 21 9.69 -13.97 -4.14
CA ILE A 21 8.97 -13.00 -3.30
C ILE A 21 9.75 -12.70 -2.02
N ASP A 22 10.47 -13.67 -1.46
CA ASP A 22 11.41 -13.42 -0.36
C ASP A 22 12.61 -12.57 -0.82
N ASN A 23 13.12 -12.75 -2.06
CA ASN A 23 14.08 -11.81 -2.65
C ASN A 23 13.44 -10.45 -3.02
N SER A 24 12.14 -10.38 -3.28
CA SER A 24 11.44 -9.08 -3.44
C SER A 24 11.37 -8.26 -2.14
N LYS A 25 11.75 -8.83 -0.98
CA LYS A 25 12.00 -8.07 0.26
C LYS A 25 13.34 -7.32 0.25
N HIS A 26 14.11 -7.34 -0.85
CA HIS A 26 15.27 -6.47 -1.04
C HIS A 26 14.93 -4.95 -0.94
N HIS A 27 13.66 -4.57 -1.04
CA HIS A 27 13.23 -3.20 -0.75
C HIS A 27 13.18 -2.90 0.76
N ASP A 28 12.84 -3.89 1.59
CA ASP A 28 12.83 -3.81 3.05
C ASP A 28 14.26 -3.83 3.63
N ASP A 29 15.23 -4.43 2.91
CA ASP A 29 16.64 -4.39 3.28
C ASP A 29 17.20 -2.96 3.27
N THR A 30 16.66 -2.08 2.42
CA THR A 30 17.07 -0.67 2.39
C THR A 30 16.58 0.06 3.62
N GLU A 31 15.33 -0.18 4.04
CA GLU A 31 14.76 0.42 5.23
C GLU A 31 15.34 -0.19 6.51
N ILE A 32 15.61 -1.49 6.56
CA ILE A 32 16.25 -2.18 7.69
C ILE A 32 17.70 -1.77 7.82
N ILE A 33 18.49 -1.73 6.74
CA ILE A 33 19.89 -1.29 6.81
C ILE A 33 19.96 0.22 7.07
N ASN A 34 19.07 1.03 6.48
CA ASN A 34 19.01 2.45 6.84
C ASN A 34 18.52 2.65 8.28
N LYS A 35 17.64 1.79 8.83
CA LYS A 35 17.26 1.76 10.26
C LYS A 35 18.34 1.18 11.17
N LEU A 36 19.22 0.32 10.66
CA LEU A 36 20.41 -0.16 11.37
C LEU A 36 21.55 0.87 11.30
N ALA A 37 21.61 1.68 10.24
CA ALA A 37 22.52 2.80 10.04
C ALA A 37 22.02 4.11 10.68
N THR A 38 20.71 4.24 10.91
CA THR A 38 20.10 5.10 11.93
C THR A 38 19.86 4.23 13.16
N PHE A 39 20.95 3.71 13.70
CA PHE A 39 21.03 2.84 14.86
C PHE A 39 19.95 3.20 15.86
N SER A 40 18.99 2.27 16.02
CA SER A 40 17.86 2.30 16.95
C SER A 40 17.97 3.40 18.01
N ASP A 41 17.06 4.37 17.95
CA ASP A 41 16.80 5.35 19.02
C ASP A 41 16.23 4.67 20.29
N ASP A 42 16.10 3.34 20.35
CA ASP A 42 15.39 2.60 21.40
C ASP A 42 16.30 1.78 22.35
N ASP A 43 17.62 1.92 22.29
CA ASP A 43 18.52 1.29 23.31
C ASP A 43 18.70 2.17 24.56
N ASP A 44 17.77 3.10 24.81
CA ASP A 44 17.54 3.73 26.11
C ASP A 44 16.64 2.80 26.94
N THR A 45 17.19 1.71 27.48
CA THR A 45 16.88 1.15 28.81
C THR A 45 17.57 -0.20 29.02
N CYS A 46 18.83 -0.15 29.44
CA CYS A 46 19.30 -1.07 30.47
C CYS A 46 19.96 -0.23 31.55
N SER A 47 19.25 -0.07 32.67
CA SER A 47 19.86 0.24 33.95
C SER A 47 20.87 -0.88 34.22
N PHE A 48 22.13 -0.63 33.87
CA PHE A 48 23.22 -1.55 34.11
C PHE A 48 23.58 -1.44 35.59
N ASP A 49 23.13 -2.39 36.40
CA ASP A 49 23.53 -2.49 37.81
C ASP A 49 25.04 -2.79 37.85
N SER A 50 25.80 -1.73 38.18
CA SER A 50 27.26 -1.62 38.09
C SER A 50 28.05 -2.42 39.13
N GLU A 51 27.52 -3.53 39.66
CA GLU A 51 28.18 -4.27 40.75
C GLU A 51 28.36 -5.78 40.50
N GLN A 52 27.85 -6.35 39.40
CA GLN A 52 27.93 -7.82 39.19
C GLN A 52 28.87 -8.28 38.06
N ASP A 53 29.23 -7.44 37.09
CA ASP A 53 30.16 -7.81 36.00
C ASP A 53 31.63 -7.45 36.26
N GLU A 54 31.92 -6.85 37.43
CA GLU A 54 33.28 -6.42 37.82
C GLU A 54 34.21 -7.58 38.24
N LYS A 55 33.75 -8.84 38.20
CA LYS A 55 34.49 -9.98 38.75
C LYS A 55 35.15 -10.92 37.75
N LEU A 56 35.11 -10.64 36.44
CA LEU A 56 35.71 -11.56 35.46
C LEU A 56 36.67 -10.96 34.42
N LEU A 57 37.11 -9.72 34.54
CA LEU A 57 38.14 -9.17 33.65
C LEU A 57 39.15 -8.31 34.43
N THR A 58 40.38 -8.83 34.46
CA THR A 58 41.68 -8.22 34.83
C THR A 58 41.79 -7.49 36.19
N PRO A 59 42.68 -7.94 37.10
CA PRO A 59 43.06 -7.15 38.28
C PRO A 59 43.65 -5.79 37.85
N PRO A 60 43.59 -4.74 38.69
CA PRO A 60 44.34 -3.52 38.43
C PRO A 60 45.84 -3.84 38.48
N ILE A 61 46.50 -3.69 37.34
CA ILE A 61 47.94 -3.84 37.19
C ILE A 61 48.60 -2.67 37.95
N THR A 62 49.59 -2.93 38.80
CA THR A 62 50.30 -1.84 39.51
C THR A 62 51.27 -1.12 38.57
N GLU A 63 51.60 0.15 38.82
CA GLU A 63 52.57 0.92 38.00
C GLU A 63 53.90 0.17 37.80
N ASP A 64 54.33 -0.61 38.81
CA ASP A 64 55.52 -1.47 38.73
C ASP A 64 55.34 -2.68 37.80
N GLU A 65 54.13 -3.25 37.70
CA GLU A 65 53.81 -4.37 36.79
C GLU A 65 53.61 -3.88 35.34
N GLU A 66 53.08 -2.66 35.14
CA GLU A 66 53.05 -2.01 33.82
C GLU A 66 54.46 -1.71 33.30
N GLN A 67 55.38 -1.28 34.18
CA GLN A 67 56.79 -1.05 33.85
C GLN A 67 57.53 -2.35 33.53
N GLU A 68 57.37 -3.41 34.33
CA GLU A 68 57.97 -4.73 34.03
C GLU A 68 57.41 -5.34 32.73
N CYS A 69 56.12 -5.16 32.42
CA CYS A 69 55.53 -5.60 31.15
C CYS A 69 56.07 -4.79 29.95
N GLN A 70 56.22 -3.47 30.09
CA GLN A 70 56.80 -2.61 29.06
C GLN A 70 58.27 -2.95 28.78
N GLU A 71 59.07 -3.20 29.83
CA GLU A 71 60.47 -3.60 29.69
C GLU A 71 60.62 -5.00 29.05
N ALA A 72 59.73 -5.95 29.38
CA ALA A 72 59.70 -7.27 28.76
C ALA A 72 59.22 -7.25 27.30
N GLU A 73 58.28 -6.36 26.95
CA GLU A 73 57.87 -6.13 25.57
C GLU A 73 59.01 -5.50 24.75
N ASP A 74 59.72 -4.51 25.29
CA ASP A 74 60.82 -3.83 24.60
C ASP A 74 62.02 -4.76 24.29
N GLU A 75 62.31 -5.74 25.15
CA GLU A 75 63.35 -6.77 24.89
C GLU A 75 62.95 -7.78 23.79
N ALA A 76 61.65 -7.95 23.51
CA ALA A 76 61.15 -8.86 22.48
C ALA A 76 60.99 -8.20 21.09
N ILE A 77 61.11 -6.88 20.98
CA ILE A 77 60.95 -6.15 19.72
C ILE A 77 62.20 -6.31 18.83
N ASP A 78 62.00 -6.82 17.62
CA ASP A 78 63.03 -6.81 16.58
C ASP A 78 63.18 -5.39 15.99
N TRP A 79 63.90 -4.54 16.73
CA TRP A 79 64.17 -3.16 16.35
C TRP A 79 64.95 -3.04 15.02
N GLU A 80 65.83 -3.99 14.71
CA GLU A 80 66.56 -4.00 13.44
C GLU A 80 65.60 -4.19 12.26
N PHE A 81 64.68 -5.14 12.37
CA PHE A 81 63.65 -5.38 11.36
C PHE A 81 62.75 -4.16 11.18
N TRP A 82 62.13 -3.66 12.25
CA TRP A 82 61.17 -2.56 12.14
C TRP A 82 61.81 -1.24 11.72
N SER A 83 63.07 -0.98 12.12
CA SER A 83 63.83 0.18 11.64
C SER A 83 64.04 0.16 10.13
N ARG A 84 64.31 -1.03 9.54
CA ARG A 84 64.43 -1.18 8.08
C ARG A 84 63.10 -0.94 7.37
N VAL A 85 61.99 -1.41 7.94
CA VAL A 85 60.64 -1.17 7.42
C VAL A 85 60.33 0.32 7.40
N ILE A 86 60.64 1.04 8.48
CA ILE A 86 60.37 2.48 8.62
C ILE A 86 61.27 3.31 7.69
N SER A 87 62.55 2.94 7.57
CA SER A 87 63.54 3.75 6.84
C SER A 87 63.33 3.76 5.31
N ASP A 88 63.01 2.60 4.71
CA ASP A 88 62.72 2.50 3.27
C ASP A 88 61.70 1.39 2.99
N PHE A 89 60.43 1.71 3.27
CA PHE A 89 59.34 0.79 3.01
C PHE A 89 59.21 0.35 1.54
N PRO A 90 59.31 1.24 0.52
CA PRO A 90 59.26 0.83 -0.87
C PRO A 90 60.29 -0.23 -1.25
N GLN A 91 61.56 -0.05 -0.84
CA GLN A 91 62.63 -1.01 -1.12
C GLN A 91 62.45 -2.30 -0.31
N PHE A 92 62.08 -2.19 0.96
CA PHE A 92 61.85 -3.33 1.85
C PHE A 92 60.71 -4.21 1.33
N ASN A 93 59.59 -3.60 0.95
CA ASN A 93 58.39 -4.30 0.48
C ASN A 93 58.64 -5.08 -0.82
N GLN A 94 59.50 -4.59 -1.71
CA GLN A 94 59.86 -5.32 -2.93
C GLN A 94 60.68 -6.59 -2.65
N SER A 95 61.53 -6.57 -1.62
CA SER A 95 62.48 -7.65 -1.35
C SER A 95 61.98 -8.65 -0.29
N ASN A 96 61.17 -8.18 0.67
CA ASN A 96 60.86 -8.90 1.91
C ASN A 96 59.35 -8.98 2.24
N LEU A 97 58.45 -8.86 1.25
CA LEU A 97 57.00 -8.89 1.46
C LEU A 97 56.52 -10.09 2.30
N LYS A 98 57.07 -11.29 2.06
CA LYS A 98 56.71 -12.49 2.82
C LYS A 98 57.11 -12.38 4.30
N LEU A 99 58.28 -11.83 4.56
CA LEU A 99 58.77 -11.66 5.93
C LEU A 99 57.92 -10.60 6.67
N LEU A 100 57.55 -9.52 5.98
CA LEU A 100 56.60 -8.53 6.53
C LEU A 100 55.26 -9.14 6.90
N SER A 101 54.68 -9.96 6.00
CA SER A 101 53.42 -10.65 6.25
C SER A 101 53.51 -11.57 7.49
N ILE A 102 54.61 -12.32 7.64
CA ILE A 102 54.84 -13.16 8.83
C ILE A 102 54.96 -12.31 10.11
N GLN A 103 55.67 -11.18 10.09
CA GLN A 103 55.79 -10.34 11.28
C GLN A 103 54.45 -9.69 11.66
N VAL A 104 53.67 -9.26 10.67
CA VAL A 104 52.32 -8.73 10.88
C VAL A 104 51.37 -9.79 11.47
N GLN A 105 51.50 -11.05 11.03
CA GLN A 105 50.78 -12.20 11.60
C GLN A 105 51.08 -12.41 13.08
N HIS A 106 52.32 -12.17 13.52
CA HIS A 106 52.69 -12.30 14.93
C HIS A 106 52.26 -11.09 15.76
N GLY A 107 52.37 -9.88 15.24
CA GLY A 107 52.21 -8.69 16.07
C GLY A 107 52.95 -7.52 15.51
N ILE A 108 52.29 -6.39 15.23
CA ILE A 108 53.03 -5.12 15.29
C ILE A 108 53.09 -4.72 16.77
N PRO A 109 54.29 -4.51 17.34
CA PRO A 109 54.44 -4.04 18.71
C PRO A 109 53.67 -2.74 18.94
N SER A 110 53.03 -2.60 20.10
CA SER A 110 52.13 -1.48 20.41
C SER A 110 52.82 -0.12 20.22
N ALA A 111 54.04 0.01 20.76
CA ALA A 111 54.86 1.22 20.67
C ALA A 111 55.19 1.64 19.23
N LEU A 112 55.16 0.72 18.26
CA LEU A 112 55.57 0.99 16.88
C LEU A 112 54.39 1.28 15.94
N ARG A 113 53.15 0.97 16.32
CA ARG A 113 51.96 1.15 15.46
C ARG A 113 51.79 2.58 14.99
N GLY A 114 52.03 3.56 15.86
CA GLY A 114 51.96 4.98 15.54
C GLY A 114 52.88 5.41 14.40
N THR A 115 54.03 4.72 14.22
CA THR A 115 54.97 5.00 13.13
C THR A 115 54.75 4.06 11.94
N ILE A 116 54.46 2.78 12.18
CA ILE A 116 54.35 1.77 11.12
C ILE A 116 53.04 1.90 10.33
N TRP A 117 51.90 2.15 10.98
CA TRP A 117 50.63 2.28 10.26
C TRP A 117 50.67 3.39 9.20
N PRO A 118 51.17 4.61 9.48
CA PRO A 118 51.38 5.63 8.44
C PRO A 118 52.28 5.17 7.28
N VAL A 119 53.36 4.45 7.59
CA VAL A 119 54.29 3.90 6.59
C VAL A 119 53.60 2.88 5.69
N LEU A 120 52.85 1.93 6.27
CA LEU A 120 52.10 0.91 5.54
C LEU A 120 50.94 1.51 4.73
N ALA A 121 50.23 2.49 5.30
CA ALA A 121 49.23 3.30 4.59
C ALA A 121 49.84 4.07 3.40
N LYS A 122 51.17 4.16 3.31
CA LYS A 122 51.96 5.00 2.40
C LYS A 122 51.42 6.43 2.44
N LYS A 123 51.41 7.01 3.65
CA LYS A 123 51.06 8.42 3.87
C LYS A 123 51.77 9.25 2.81
N THR A 124 50.98 9.84 1.90
CA THR A 124 51.51 10.70 0.85
C THR A 124 51.49 12.11 1.39
N ASP A 125 52.59 12.84 1.25
CA ASP A 125 52.67 14.23 1.68
C ASP A 125 51.89 15.12 0.71
N ASN A 126 50.56 15.11 0.90
CA ASN A 126 49.58 15.77 0.03
C ASN A 126 49.10 17.11 0.62
N GLY A 127 49.71 17.62 1.68
CA GLY A 127 49.21 18.80 2.40
C GLY A 127 47.96 18.54 3.27
N LEU A 128 47.59 17.27 3.51
CA LEU A 128 46.39 16.91 4.29
C LEU A 128 46.42 17.46 5.73
N GLN A 129 47.61 17.64 6.31
CA GLN A 129 47.75 18.26 7.63
C GLN A 129 47.37 19.75 7.60
N ASP A 130 47.73 20.46 6.53
CA ASP A 130 47.31 21.86 6.35
C ASP A 130 45.80 21.95 6.11
N ASP A 131 45.25 21.05 5.31
CA ASP A 131 43.81 20.95 5.08
C ASP A 131 43.05 20.73 6.39
N TYR A 132 43.51 19.80 7.24
CA TYR A 132 42.93 19.54 8.55
C TYR A 132 42.80 20.81 9.38
N ILE A 133 43.87 21.60 9.48
CA ILE A 133 43.87 22.88 10.22
C ILE A 133 42.84 23.88 9.66
N GLN A 134 42.62 23.89 8.34
CA GLN A 134 41.59 24.75 7.74
C GLN A 134 40.17 24.21 7.93
N LEU A 135 39.99 22.89 7.93
CA LEU A 135 38.71 22.23 8.11
C LEU A 135 38.17 22.40 9.54
N LEU A 136 39.05 22.40 10.55
CA LEU A 136 38.65 22.65 11.94
C LEU A 136 37.98 24.02 12.16
N LYS A 137 38.30 25.00 11.30
CA LYS A 137 37.72 26.36 11.37
C LYS A 137 36.33 26.46 10.72
N GLN A 138 35.88 25.42 10.05
CA GLN A 138 34.59 25.37 9.37
C GLN A 138 33.55 24.67 10.25
N ASP A 139 32.28 24.99 10.04
CA ASP A 139 31.17 24.34 10.74
C ASP A 139 30.68 23.13 9.94
N SER A 140 30.41 22.01 10.61
CA SER A 140 29.79 20.85 9.98
C SER A 140 28.29 20.79 10.29
N VAL A 141 27.47 20.46 9.28
CA VAL A 141 26.04 20.21 9.49
C VAL A 141 25.78 18.96 10.36
N TYR A 142 26.80 18.11 10.54
CA TYR A 142 26.71 16.85 11.25
C TYR A 142 27.13 16.91 12.72
N GLU A 143 27.54 18.07 13.24
CA GLU A 143 28.11 18.18 14.61
C GLU A 143 27.22 17.53 15.67
N LYS A 144 25.91 17.75 15.62
CA LYS A 144 24.97 17.12 16.57
C LYS A 144 24.97 15.59 16.50
N ALA A 145 25.03 15.04 15.28
CA ALA A 145 25.06 13.59 15.08
C ALA A 145 26.39 13.00 15.55
N ILE A 146 27.50 13.69 15.28
CA ILE A 146 28.84 13.34 15.76
C ILE A 146 28.84 13.32 17.29
N THR A 147 28.46 14.41 17.97
CA THR A 147 28.46 14.50 19.43
C THR A 147 27.67 13.37 20.10
N ARG A 148 26.51 13.01 19.55
CA ARG A 148 25.70 11.89 20.09
C ARG A 148 26.44 10.55 20.01
N ASP A 149 27.16 10.31 18.92
CA ASP A 149 27.87 9.04 18.71
C ASP A 149 29.17 8.95 19.51
N LEU A 150 29.83 10.07 19.79
CA LEU A 150 31.05 10.09 20.58
C LEU A 150 30.84 9.57 22.01
N HIS A 151 29.71 9.88 22.64
CA HIS A 151 29.39 9.39 23.99
C HIS A 151 29.29 7.86 24.08
N ARG A 152 28.99 7.19 22.97
CA ARG A 152 28.91 5.73 22.88
C ARG A 152 30.12 5.08 22.23
N THR A 153 31.14 5.86 21.85
CA THR A 153 32.35 5.37 21.18
C THR A 153 33.45 5.14 22.21
N PHE A 154 33.76 3.87 22.49
CA PHE A 154 34.72 3.44 23.53
C PHE A 154 34.48 4.09 24.91
N PRO A 155 33.26 4.05 25.46
CA PRO A 155 32.89 4.81 26.67
C PRO A 155 33.65 4.39 27.92
N GLN A 156 34.23 3.17 27.92
CA GLN A 156 35.01 2.63 29.04
C GLN A 156 36.51 2.91 28.92
N HIS A 157 36.99 3.44 27.80
CA HIS A 157 38.42 3.66 27.60
C HIS A 157 38.86 5.01 28.22
N PRO A 158 39.88 5.03 29.10
CA PRO A 158 40.26 6.24 29.84
C PRO A 158 40.51 7.48 28.97
N PHE A 159 41.19 7.31 27.84
CA PHE A 159 41.43 8.41 26.89
C PHE A 159 40.13 9.01 26.36
N PHE A 160 39.14 8.19 26.01
CA PHE A 160 37.86 8.66 25.46
C PHE A 160 36.85 9.06 26.55
N GLN A 161 37.14 8.84 27.82
CA GLN A 161 36.41 9.49 28.92
C GLN A 161 36.92 10.91 29.19
N SER A 162 38.15 11.22 28.78
CA SER A 162 38.74 12.54 28.94
C SER A 162 38.19 13.56 27.93
N HIS A 163 38.16 14.83 28.32
CA HIS A 163 37.79 15.92 27.41
C HIS A 163 38.71 15.96 26.18
N VAL A 164 40.02 15.75 26.38
CA VAL A 164 41.01 15.80 25.31
C VAL A 164 40.75 14.72 24.26
N GLY A 165 40.47 13.48 24.68
CA GLY A 165 40.19 12.39 23.74
C GLY A 165 38.86 12.55 23.01
N GLN A 166 37.82 13.01 23.71
CA GLN A 166 36.51 13.32 23.08
C GLN A 166 36.62 14.47 22.07
N GLU A 167 37.37 15.52 22.41
CA GLU A 167 37.61 16.66 21.52
C GLU A 167 38.43 16.25 20.29
N ALA A 168 39.51 15.48 20.47
CA ALA A 168 40.31 14.98 19.36
C ALA A 168 39.48 14.08 18.41
N LEU A 169 38.66 13.18 18.97
CA LEU A 169 37.78 12.33 18.18
C LEU A 169 36.69 13.13 17.45
N PHE A 170 36.11 14.13 18.11
CA PHE A 170 35.19 15.08 17.48
C PHE A 170 35.84 15.81 16.32
N ASN A 171 37.03 16.37 16.53
CA ASN A 171 37.77 17.16 15.55
C ASN A 171 38.11 16.36 14.29
N VAL A 172 38.66 15.15 14.45
CA VAL A 172 39.01 14.27 13.32
C VAL A 172 37.77 13.89 12.50
N VAL A 173 36.70 13.47 13.17
CA VAL A 173 35.46 13.05 12.51
C VAL A 173 34.73 14.23 11.86
N LYS A 174 34.69 15.39 12.54
CA LYS A 174 34.16 16.64 12.00
C LYS A 174 34.92 17.05 10.75
N ALA A 175 36.25 17.12 10.82
CA ALA A 175 37.08 17.50 9.68
C ALA A 175 36.86 16.56 8.50
N TYR A 176 36.79 15.25 8.74
CA TYR A 176 36.49 14.28 7.69
C TYR A 176 35.11 14.50 7.04
N SER A 177 34.08 14.81 7.85
CA SER A 177 32.73 15.07 7.34
C SER A 177 32.62 16.27 6.40
N ILE A 178 33.54 17.23 6.54
CA ILE A 178 33.65 18.41 5.67
C ILE A 178 34.54 18.09 4.46
N TYR A 179 35.60 17.30 4.68
CA TYR A 179 36.56 16.92 3.64
C TYR A 179 35.94 16.06 2.52
N ASP A 180 35.13 15.05 2.86
CA ASP A 180 34.38 14.24 1.89
C ASP A 180 32.87 14.49 2.06
N PRO A 181 32.29 15.51 1.41
CA PRO A 181 30.87 15.87 1.58
C PRO A 181 29.90 14.83 0.97
N GLU A 182 30.38 13.94 0.09
CA GLU A 182 29.56 12.86 -0.46
C GLU A 182 29.29 11.78 0.60
N VAL A 183 30.30 11.49 1.42
CA VAL A 183 30.12 10.64 2.61
C VAL A 183 29.49 11.44 3.76
N GLY A 184 29.98 12.66 3.99
CA GLY A 184 29.65 13.46 5.15
C GLY A 184 30.01 12.73 6.44
N TYR A 185 29.04 12.65 7.35
CA TYR A 185 29.15 11.81 8.54
C TYR A 185 28.24 10.59 8.44
N CYS A 186 28.83 9.41 8.50
CA CYS A 186 28.11 8.15 8.64
C CYS A 186 28.43 7.53 10.00
N GLN A 187 27.38 7.09 10.71
CA GLN A 187 27.57 6.49 12.01
C GLN A 187 28.41 5.21 11.91
N GLY A 188 29.36 5.08 12.85
CA GLY A 188 30.36 4.02 12.86
C GLY A 188 31.76 4.50 12.50
N ILE A 189 31.90 5.63 11.77
CA ILE A 189 33.21 6.17 11.40
C ILE A 189 34.06 6.58 12.61
N ALA A 190 33.43 7.00 13.71
CA ALA A 190 34.14 7.32 14.96
C ALA A 190 34.87 6.09 15.55
N PHE A 191 34.30 4.89 15.40
CA PHE A 191 34.96 3.64 15.79
C PHE A 191 36.16 3.29 14.89
N VAL A 192 36.23 3.86 13.68
CA VAL A 192 37.41 3.72 12.81
C VAL A 192 38.50 4.72 13.19
N ALA A 193 38.11 5.94 13.56
CA ALA A 193 39.05 6.99 13.96
C ALA A 193 39.66 6.74 15.35
N GLY A 194 38.90 6.16 16.28
CA GLY A 194 39.35 5.94 17.67
C GLY A 194 40.66 5.14 17.78
N PRO A 195 40.78 3.94 17.20
CA PRO A 195 42.03 3.17 17.24
C PRO A 195 43.25 3.91 16.68
N LEU A 196 43.05 4.80 15.70
CA LEU A 196 44.13 5.64 15.18
C LEU A 196 44.57 6.66 16.23
N LEU A 197 43.63 7.38 16.85
CA LEU A 197 43.91 8.39 17.88
C LEU A 197 44.60 7.84 19.12
N LEU A 198 44.45 6.54 19.41
CA LEU A 198 45.16 5.87 20.49
C LEU A 198 46.65 5.63 20.19
N HIS A 199 47.06 5.72 18.93
CA HIS A 199 48.44 5.43 18.51
C HIS A 199 49.15 6.60 17.82
N MET A 200 48.44 7.66 17.44
CA MET A 200 49.03 8.81 16.75
C MET A 200 48.29 10.12 17.04
N PRO A 201 48.93 11.29 16.85
CA PRO A 201 48.29 12.60 17.00
C PRO A 201 47.09 12.81 16.05
N GLU A 202 46.20 13.75 16.39
CA GLU A 202 44.94 13.94 15.67
C GLU A 202 45.12 14.30 14.19
N GLU A 203 46.13 15.11 13.85
CA GLU A 203 46.40 15.50 12.47
C GLU A 203 46.83 14.30 11.63
N GLU A 204 47.58 13.39 12.24
CA GLU A 204 48.03 12.16 11.61
C GLU A 204 46.89 11.14 11.51
N ALA A 205 46.09 10.98 12.56
CA ALA A 205 44.90 10.14 12.55
C ALA A 205 43.93 10.57 11.45
N PHE A 206 43.71 11.87 11.24
CA PHE A 206 42.93 12.40 10.13
C PHE A 206 43.54 12.01 8.77
N CYS A 207 44.85 12.18 8.59
CA CYS A 207 45.53 11.79 7.34
C CYS A 207 45.34 10.30 7.04
N ILE A 208 45.50 9.44 8.05
CA ILE A 208 45.36 7.99 7.88
C ILE A 208 43.90 7.59 7.65
N LEU A 209 42.94 8.25 8.32
CA LEU A 209 41.51 8.07 8.04
C LEU A 209 41.19 8.39 6.58
N VAL A 210 41.69 9.49 6.04
CA VAL A 210 41.52 9.86 4.62
C VAL A 210 42.13 8.78 3.70
N GLN A 211 43.30 8.25 4.03
CA GLN A 211 43.93 7.17 3.27
C GLN A 211 43.11 5.87 3.32
N LEU A 212 42.58 5.48 4.48
CA LEU A 212 41.68 4.33 4.61
C LEU A 212 40.45 4.49 3.71
N MET A 213 39.89 5.68 3.70
CA MET A 213 38.67 5.96 2.94
C MET A 213 38.90 5.96 1.43
N GLN A 214 39.97 6.60 0.96
CA GLN A 214 40.26 6.74 -0.46
C GLN A 214 40.99 5.53 -1.05
N LYS A 215 42.15 5.19 -0.48
CA LYS A 215 43.09 4.22 -1.06
C LYS A 215 42.74 2.77 -0.71
N TYR A 216 42.23 2.55 0.50
CA TYR A 216 41.70 1.24 0.90
C TYR A 216 40.21 1.08 0.53
N HIS A 217 39.64 2.08 -0.17
CA HIS A 217 38.27 2.09 -0.68
C HIS A 217 37.21 1.89 0.42
N LEU A 218 37.51 2.29 1.65
CA LEU A 218 36.57 2.15 2.76
C LEU A 218 35.39 3.13 2.63
N ARG A 219 35.58 4.27 1.96
CA ARG A 219 34.54 5.32 1.81
C ARG A 219 33.19 4.80 1.32
N GLY A 220 33.19 3.82 0.41
CA GLY A 220 31.95 3.27 -0.15
C GLY A 220 31.06 2.58 0.88
N HIS A 221 31.61 2.17 2.03
CA HIS A 221 30.82 1.60 3.13
C HIS A 221 29.96 2.66 3.81
N TYR A 222 30.30 3.94 3.67
CA TYR A 222 29.73 5.06 4.42
C TYR A 222 28.95 6.06 3.55
N THR A 223 28.95 5.89 2.23
CA THR A 223 28.10 6.69 1.34
C THR A 223 26.62 6.51 1.71
N PRO A 224 25.74 7.51 1.51
CA PRO A 224 24.35 7.48 2.00
C PRO A 224 23.52 6.25 1.63
N GLN A 225 23.78 5.63 0.47
CA GLN A 225 23.08 4.43 -0.01
C GLN A 225 23.67 3.13 0.56
N LEU A 226 24.87 3.21 1.16
CA LEU A 226 25.63 2.08 1.69
C LEU A 226 25.89 0.98 0.64
N ASP A 227 26.03 1.38 -0.63
CA ASP A 227 26.09 0.45 -1.77
C ASP A 227 27.24 -0.54 -1.67
N LEU A 228 28.44 -0.07 -1.28
CA LEU A 228 29.57 -0.97 -1.10
C LEU A 228 29.36 -1.88 0.10
N LEU A 229 28.83 -1.39 1.21
CA LEU A 229 28.54 -2.24 2.38
C LEU A 229 27.59 -3.38 1.99
N ARG A 230 26.50 -3.08 1.28
CA ARG A 230 25.55 -4.10 0.79
C ARG A 230 26.23 -5.09 -0.15
N GLN A 231 27.06 -4.61 -1.06
CA GLN A 231 27.85 -5.48 -1.93
C GLN A 231 28.80 -6.38 -1.11
N ARG A 232 29.45 -5.85 -0.07
CA ARG A 232 30.33 -6.62 0.83
C ARG A 232 29.54 -7.67 1.59
N LEU A 233 28.36 -7.35 2.12
CA LEU A 233 27.49 -8.34 2.79
C LEU A 233 27.06 -9.46 1.83
N TYR A 234 26.69 -9.12 0.58
CA TYR A 234 26.42 -10.12 -0.45
C TYR A 234 27.63 -11.00 -0.76
N GLN A 235 28.82 -10.39 -0.87
CA GLN A 235 30.07 -11.13 -1.05
C GLN A 235 30.32 -12.06 0.14
N PHE A 236 30.07 -11.60 1.36
CA PHE A 236 30.24 -12.39 2.57
C PHE A 236 29.32 -13.60 2.59
N ASP A 237 28.04 -13.45 2.24
CA ASP A 237 27.10 -14.57 2.12
C ASP A 237 27.54 -15.57 1.04
N GLY A 238 28.01 -15.08 -0.11
CA GLY A 238 28.53 -15.92 -1.17
C GLY A 238 29.81 -16.69 -0.77
N LEU A 239 30.65 -16.10 0.07
CA LEU A 239 31.81 -16.76 0.65
C LEU A 239 31.42 -17.74 1.76
N LEU A 240 30.41 -17.40 2.57
CA LEU A 240 29.88 -18.27 3.61
C LEU A 240 29.34 -19.57 3.00
N LEU A 241 28.66 -19.48 1.85
CA LEU A 241 28.22 -20.64 1.09
C LEU A 241 29.39 -21.53 0.62
N ASP A 242 30.48 -20.92 0.14
CA ASP A 242 31.64 -21.66 -0.36
C ASP A 242 32.44 -22.33 0.78
N HIS A 243 32.67 -21.62 1.88
CA HIS A 243 33.57 -22.04 2.96
C HIS A 243 32.84 -22.77 4.10
N LEU A 244 31.62 -22.36 4.44
CA LEU A 244 30.85 -22.84 5.60
C LEU A 244 29.40 -23.20 5.20
N PRO A 245 29.19 -24.14 4.25
CA PRO A 245 27.87 -24.42 3.67
C PRO A 245 26.83 -24.89 4.68
N HIS A 246 27.25 -25.51 5.79
CA HIS A 246 26.35 -25.93 6.87
C HIS A 246 25.78 -24.74 7.64
N ILE A 247 26.63 -23.76 7.97
CA ILE A 247 26.20 -22.52 8.63
C ILE A 247 25.31 -21.72 7.68
N HIS A 248 25.70 -21.57 6.41
CA HIS A 248 24.88 -20.87 5.42
C HIS A 248 23.48 -21.49 5.29
N ARG A 249 23.38 -22.83 5.26
CA ARG A 249 22.07 -23.51 5.25
C ARG A 249 21.27 -23.22 6.51
N HIS A 250 21.89 -23.33 7.68
CA HIS A 250 21.22 -23.06 8.95
C HIS A 250 20.71 -21.63 9.03
N PHE A 251 21.50 -20.64 8.61
CA PHE A 251 21.09 -19.23 8.55
C PHE A 251 19.87 -19.04 7.66
N ASN A 252 19.84 -19.66 6.48
CA ASN A 252 18.67 -19.61 5.59
C ASN A 252 17.44 -20.31 6.19
N GLU A 253 17.61 -21.42 6.91
CA GLU A 253 16.52 -22.13 7.59
C GLU A 253 15.95 -21.32 8.76
N GLN A 254 16.81 -20.60 9.50
CA GLN A 254 16.42 -19.70 10.59
C GLN A 254 15.99 -18.31 10.10
N GLY A 255 16.18 -17.96 8.82
CA GLY A 255 15.89 -16.64 8.28
C GLY A 255 16.86 -15.55 8.74
N VAL A 256 18.07 -15.91 9.19
CA VAL A 256 19.13 -14.98 9.60
C VAL A 256 19.88 -14.49 8.35
N ARG A 257 19.98 -13.16 8.20
CA ARG A 257 20.71 -12.51 7.09
C ARG A 257 21.99 -11.85 7.59
N SER A 258 22.99 -11.74 6.72
CA SER A 258 24.29 -11.10 7.05
C SER A 258 24.16 -9.67 7.57
N ASN A 259 23.23 -8.88 7.04
CA ASN A 259 23.00 -7.51 7.48
C ASN A 259 22.59 -7.38 8.96
N MET A 260 22.04 -8.44 9.57
CA MET A 260 21.57 -8.45 10.95
C MET A 260 22.71 -8.48 11.98
N TYR A 261 23.89 -8.99 11.60
CA TYR A 261 25.03 -9.18 12.52
C TYR A 261 26.36 -8.63 11.96
N ALA A 262 26.61 -8.78 10.66
CA ALA A 262 27.90 -8.44 10.06
C ALA A 262 28.02 -6.97 9.65
N SER A 263 26.93 -6.21 9.54
CA SER A 263 26.98 -4.79 9.15
C SER A 263 27.96 -3.98 10.02
N GLN A 264 27.94 -4.21 11.34
CA GLN A 264 28.83 -3.55 12.29
C GLN A 264 30.29 -3.99 12.12
N TRP A 265 30.53 -5.25 11.77
CA TRP A 265 31.89 -5.77 11.53
C TRP A 265 32.59 -4.98 10.42
N PHE A 266 31.89 -4.73 9.32
CA PHE A 266 32.43 -3.94 8.20
C PHE A 266 32.45 -2.44 8.47
N LEU A 267 31.37 -1.87 9.05
CA LEU A 267 31.27 -0.43 9.30
C LEU A 267 32.19 0.08 10.40
N THR A 268 32.57 -0.76 11.36
CA THR A 268 33.42 -0.36 12.50
C THR A 268 34.77 -1.04 12.50
N LEU A 269 35.07 -1.84 11.46
CA LEU A 269 36.27 -2.68 11.42
C LEU A 269 36.41 -3.55 12.68
N PHE A 270 35.27 -4.13 13.10
CA PHE A 270 35.06 -4.88 14.34
C PHE A 270 35.16 -4.09 15.66
N ALA A 271 35.51 -2.80 15.63
CA ALA A 271 35.82 -2.03 16.84
C ALA A 271 34.62 -1.68 17.73
N TYR A 272 33.39 -2.00 17.33
CA TYR A 272 32.20 -1.73 18.14
C TYR A 272 32.11 -2.57 19.41
N LYS A 273 32.33 -3.89 19.31
CA LYS A 273 32.16 -4.87 20.41
C LYS A 273 33.44 -5.62 20.75
N PHE A 274 34.45 -5.57 19.88
CA PHE A 274 35.66 -6.34 20.05
C PHE A 274 36.63 -5.57 20.97
N PRO A 275 37.37 -6.26 21.86
CA PRO A 275 38.45 -5.65 22.62
C PRO A 275 39.46 -4.96 21.72
N LEU A 276 39.97 -3.81 22.16
CA LEU A 276 40.87 -2.97 21.38
C LEU A 276 42.14 -3.70 20.93
N ASP A 277 42.68 -4.60 21.76
CA ASP A 277 43.84 -5.42 21.38
C ASP A 277 43.56 -6.27 20.14
N VAL A 278 42.34 -6.81 19.99
CA VAL A 278 41.94 -7.52 18.76
C VAL A 278 41.88 -6.54 17.60
N VAL A 279 41.27 -5.38 17.81
CA VAL A 279 41.07 -4.34 16.79
C VAL A 279 42.40 -3.85 16.23
N TYR A 280 43.41 -3.64 17.08
CA TYR A 280 44.74 -3.20 16.63
C TYR A 280 45.39 -4.23 15.71
N ARG A 281 45.24 -5.52 16.02
CA ARG A 281 45.73 -6.61 15.19
C ARG A 281 44.99 -6.66 13.85
N ILE A 282 43.68 -6.38 13.84
CA ILE A 282 42.89 -6.24 12.61
C ILE A 282 43.44 -5.08 11.76
N TYR A 283 43.79 -3.95 12.38
CA TYR A 283 44.40 -2.81 11.68
C TYR A 283 45.77 -3.16 11.09
N ASP A 284 46.62 -3.88 11.83
CA ASP A 284 47.92 -4.37 11.33
C ASP A 284 47.75 -5.16 10.02
N THR A 285 46.74 -6.04 9.97
CA THR A 285 46.41 -6.84 8.79
C THR A 285 45.75 -6.01 7.69
N LEU A 286 44.90 -5.06 8.05
CA LEU A 286 44.21 -4.20 7.10
C LEU A 286 45.18 -3.31 6.32
N PHE A 287 46.18 -2.72 6.98
CA PHE A 287 47.18 -1.89 6.31
C PHE A 287 48.14 -2.66 5.40
N THR A 288 48.22 -3.99 5.55
CA THR A 288 49.09 -4.82 4.71
C THR A 288 48.32 -5.53 3.60
N GLU A 289 47.18 -6.11 3.91
CA GLU A 289 46.40 -6.96 2.99
C GLU A 289 45.12 -6.29 2.47
N GLY A 290 44.76 -5.13 3.02
CA GLY A 290 43.57 -4.36 2.62
C GLY A 290 42.28 -4.78 3.32
N VAL A 291 41.18 -4.11 2.96
CA VAL A 291 39.85 -4.30 3.58
C VAL A 291 39.26 -5.69 3.36
N ASP A 292 39.76 -6.46 2.41
CA ASP A 292 39.31 -7.83 2.17
C ASP A 292 39.69 -8.78 3.33
N CYS A 293 40.59 -8.37 4.24
CA CYS A 293 40.89 -9.13 5.46
C CYS A 293 39.66 -9.30 6.37
N LEU A 294 38.73 -8.36 6.35
CA LEU A 294 37.51 -8.39 7.17
C LEU A 294 36.65 -9.63 6.86
N PHE A 295 36.63 -10.06 5.59
CA PHE A 295 35.97 -11.31 5.21
C PHE A 295 36.62 -12.54 5.83
N ARG A 296 37.96 -12.60 5.82
CA ARG A 296 38.70 -13.73 6.39
C ARG A 296 38.46 -13.85 7.89
N ILE A 297 38.53 -12.71 8.60
CA ILE A 297 38.27 -12.64 10.04
C ILE A 297 36.82 -13.06 10.34
N GLY A 298 35.84 -12.54 9.59
CA GLY A 298 34.44 -12.93 9.75
C GLY A 298 34.20 -14.43 9.52
N LEU A 299 34.83 -15.02 8.51
CA LEU A 299 34.73 -16.46 8.24
C LEU A 299 35.42 -17.30 9.32
N ALA A 300 36.59 -16.89 9.81
CA ALA A 300 37.30 -17.58 10.88
C ALA A 300 36.48 -17.56 12.19
N LEU A 301 35.87 -16.43 12.53
CA LEU A 301 34.93 -16.30 13.65
C LEU A 301 33.77 -17.30 13.54
N LEU A 302 33.11 -17.35 12.37
CA LEU A 302 31.99 -18.26 12.14
C LEU A 302 32.42 -19.73 12.18
N TYR A 303 33.57 -20.07 11.60
CA TYR A 303 34.11 -21.42 11.61
C TYR A 303 34.38 -21.92 13.03
N LYS A 304 35.05 -21.11 13.86
CA LYS A 304 35.38 -21.48 15.24
C LYS A 304 34.14 -21.70 16.09
N ASN A 305 33.09 -20.91 15.85
CA ASN A 305 31.82 -20.96 16.58
C ASN A 305 30.79 -21.93 15.95
N GLN A 306 31.16 -22.70 14.93
CA GLN A 306 30.23 -23.50 14.13
C GLN A 306 29.34 -24.44 14.96
N CYS A 307 29.91 -25.14 15.95
CA CYS A 307 29.15 -26.07 16.78
C CYS A 307 28.03 -25.39 17.57
N THR A 308 28.32 -24.23 18.17
CA THR A 308 27.34 -23.45 18.91
C THR A 308 26.29 -22.87 17.97
N ILE A 309 26.72 -22.25 16.88
CA ILE A 309 25.84 -21.62 15.88
C ILE A 309 24.77 -22.60 15.36
N LEU A 310 25.16 -23.83 15.02
CA LEU A 310 24.26 -24.84 14.46
C LEU A 310 23.24 -25.38 15.47
N SER A 311 23.43 -25.10 16.77
CA SER A 311 22.51 -25.53 17.84
C SER A 311 21.46 -24.48 18.22
N LEU A 312 21.63 -23.23 17.78
CA LEU A 312 20.78 -22.11 18.16
C LEU A 312 19.64 -21.89 17.15
N ASP A 313 18.51 -21.39 17.65
CA ASP A 313 17.37 -20.91 16.84
C ASP A 313 17.52 -19.42 16.54
N PHE A 314 16.58 -18.85 15.76
CA PHE A 314 16.67 -17.46 15.27
C PHE A 314 17.05 -16.41 16.32
N GLU A 315 16.32 -16.32 17.45
CA GLU A 315 16.52 -15.26 18.43
C GLU A 315 17.87 -15.41 19.16
N ALA A 316 18.14 -16.61 19.69
CA ALA A 316 19.40 -16.87 20.38
C ALA A 316 20.61 -16.77 19.43
N LEU A 317 20.44 -17.17 18.18
CA LEU A 317 21.49 -17.07 17.15
C LEU A 317 21.85 -15.62 16.84
N VAL A 318 20.87 -14.74 16.63
CA VAL A 318 21.14 -13.32 16.34
C VAL A 318 21.85 -12.65 17.50
N THR A 319 21.45 -12.93 18.74
CA THR A 319 22.11 -12.41 19.95
C THR A 319 23.54 -12.93 20.05
N TYR A 320 23.74 -14.24 19.90
CA TYR A 320 25.06 -14.87 19.98
C TYR A 320 26.04 -14.31 18.94
N LEU A 321 25.57 -14.11 17.69
CA LEU A 321 26.38 -13.54 16.61
C LEU A 321 26.82 -12.10 16.88
N LYS A 322 26.08 -11.34 17.69
CA LYS A 322 26.38 -9.95 18.02
C LYS A 322 27.32 -9.81 19.21
N ASP A 323 27.11 -10.60 20.27
CA ASP A 323 27.71 -10.34 21.57
C ASP A 323 28.76 -11.39 22.00
N ASP A 324 28.63 -12.65 21.59
CA ASP A 324 29.38 -13.76 22.21
C ASP A 324 30.44 -14.42 21.32
N MET A 325 30.59 -13.98 20.06
CA MET A 325 31.45 -14.63 19.06
C MET A 325 32.95 -14.72 19.43
N LEU A 326 33.42 -13.82 20.31
CA LEU A 326 34.81 -13.82 20.78
C LEU A 326 35.07 -14.73 21.98
N THR A 327 34.02 -15.26 22.61
CA THR A 327 34.16 -16.07 23.84
C THR A 327 35.05 -17.30 23.65
N VAL A 328 35.09 -17.85 22.43
CA VAL A 328 35.95 -18.98 22.05
C VAL A 328 37.44 -18.63 21.92
N TYR A 329 37.80 -17.35 21.90
CA TYR A 329 39.18 -16.85 21.80
C TYR A 329 39.67 -16.18 23.10
N LYS A 330 38.94 -16.34 24.22
CA LYS A 330 39.27 -15.71 25.52
C LYS A 330 40.70 -16.00 25.99
N ASP A 331 41.20 -17.22 25.75
CA ASP A 331 42.52 -17.64 26.22
C ASP A 331 43.67 -17.14 25.33
N ASN A 332 43.42 -16.96 24.03
CA ASN A 332 44.42 -16.47 23.07
C ASN A 332 43.77 -15.80 21.86
N ILE A 333 43.71 -14.48 21.91
CA ILE A 333 43.15 -13.63 20.86
C ILE A 333 43.97 -13.72 19.55
N THR A 334 45.27 -13.99 19.65
CA THR A 334 46.17 -14.07 18.48
C THR A 334 45.77 -15.20 17.54
N ASP A 335 45.17 -16.27 18.07
CA ASP A 335 44.72 -17.41 17.28
C ASP A 335 43.67 -17.03 16.25
N LEU A 336 42.78 -16.06 16.54
CA LEU A 336 41.79 -15.58 15.57
C LEU A 336 42.47 -15.06 14.31
N LEU A 337 43.53 -14.26 14.46
CA LEU A 337 44.21 -13.70 13.31
C LEU A 337 44.96 -14.79 12.56
N CYS A 338 45.73 -15.62 13.24
CA CYS A 338 46.43 -16.77 12.64
C CYS A 338 45.47 -17.65 11.82
N GLU A 339 44.32 -18.02 12.39
CA GLU A 339 43.29 -18.81 11.71
C GLU A 339 42.68 -18.05 10.52
N SER A 340 42.55 -16.72 10.61
CA SER A 340 42.07 -15.91 9.49
C SER A 340 43.03 -15.93 8.29
N PHE A 341 44.34 -16.02 8.49
CA PHE A 341 45.32 -16.11 7.38
C PHE A 341 45.22 -17.44 6.63
N ASP A 342 44.71 -18.50 7.26
CA ASP A 342 44.46 -19.79 6.60
C ASP A 342 43.25 -19.75 5.66
N VAL A 343 42.35 -18.77 5.83
CA VAL A 343 41.16 -18.60 4.99
C VAL A 343 41.54 -18.01 3.63
N LYS A 344 41.60 -18.88 2.62
CA LYS A 344 41.96 -18.47 1.25
C LYS A 344 40.76 -17.92 0.48
N ILE A 345 40.77 -16.61 0.26
CA ILE A 345 39.78 -15.91 -0.57
C ILE A 345 40.43 -15.49 -1.90
N SER A 346 39.85 -15.92 -3.03
CA SER A 346 40.32 -15.51 -4.34
C SER A 346 39.73 -14.16 -4.75
N HIS A 347 40.57 -13.19 -5.13
CA HIS A 347 40.09 -11.92 -5.70
C HIS A 347 39.13 -12.13 -6.89
N ARG A 348 39.38 -13.13 -7.74
CA ARG A 348 38.47 -13.47 -8.86
C ARG A 348 37.06 -13.85 -8.40
N LYS A 349 36.94 -14.51 -7.24
CA LYS A 349 35.65 -14.87 -6.65
C LYS A 349 34.94 -13.63 -6.12
N LEU A 350 35.66 -12.75 -5.41
CA LEU A 350 35.12 -11.46 -4.95
C LEU A 350 34.63 -10.60 -6.13
N ASP A 351 35.42 -10.49 -7.20
CA ASP A 351 35.04 -9.74 -8.41
C ASP A 351 33.84 -10.36 -9.13
N LYS A 352 33.71 -11.68 -9.08
CA LYS A 352 32.53 -12.37 -9.61
C LYS A 352 31.30 -12.04 -8.77
N LEU A 353 31.37 -12.19 -7.45
CA LEU A 353 30.27 -11.88 -6.54
C LEU A 353 29.85 -10.41 -6.61
N ALA A 354 30.81 -9.48 -6.78
CA ALA A 354 30.51 -8.07 -6.99
C ALA A 354 29.71 -7.84 -8.29
N ARG A 355 30.10 -8.50 -9.39
CA ARG A 355 29.36 -8.42 -10.66
C ARG A 355 27.99 -9.06 -10.56
N ASP A 356 27.88 -10.21 -9.89
CA ASP A 356 26.62 -10.91 -9.67
C ASP A 356 25.65 -9.99 -8.88
N TYR A 357 26.14 -9.33 -7.81
CA TYR A 357 25.38 -8.33 -7.06
C TYR A 357 24.91 -7.16 -7.94
N GLN A 358 25.80 -6.57 -8.74
CA GLN A 358 25.43 -5.45 -9.63
C GLN A 358 24.34 -5.84 -10.64
N ILE A 359 24.41 -7.06 -11.19
CA ILE A 359 23.40 -7.59 -12.10
C ILE A 359 22.06 -7.81 -11.38
N GLU A 360 22.11 -8.35 -10.17
CA GLU A 360 20.91 -8.62 -9.36
C GLU A 360 20.22 -7.32 -8.92
N THR A 361 20.98 -6.34 -8.44
CA THR A 361 20.46 -5.00 -8.08
C THR A 361 19.88 -4.29 -9.31
N ALA A 362 20.58 -4.29 -10.45
CA ALA A 362 20.05 -3.66 -11.66
C ALA A 362 18.75 -4.30 -12.15
N LYS A 363 18.63 -5.64 -12.03
CA LYS A 363 17.38 -6.34 -12.33
C LYS A 363 16.29 -5.93 -11.35
N ALA A 364 16.57 -5.93 -10.05
CA ALA A 364 15.62 -5.52 -9.01
C ALA A 364 15.11 -4.09 -9.25
N ASP A 365 15.96 -3.15 -9.64
CA ASP A 365 15.57 -1.77 -9.96
C ASP A 365 14.65 -1.70 -11.18
N THR A 366 14.95 -2.47 -12.24
CA THR A 366 14.07 -2.56 -13.42
C THR A 366 12.71 -3.19 -13.09
N GLU A 367 12.68 -4.18 -12.19
CA GLU A 367 11.45 -4.79 -11.73
C GLU A 367 10.65 -3.84 -10.83
N ALA A 368 11.31 -3.09 -9.93
CA ALA A 368 10.68 -2.11 -9.06
C ALA A 368 10.02 -0.98 -9.87
N THR A 369 10.72 -0.42 -10.87
CA THR A 369 10.17 0.61 -11.76
C THR A 369 9.00 0.09 -12.61
N LEU A 370 9.06 -1.18 -13.06
CA LEU A 370 7.97 -1.82 -13.75
C LEU A 370 6.75 -2.01 -12.83
N ILE A 371 6.96 -2.48 -11.60
CA ILE A 371 5.91 -2.64 -10.58
C ILE A 371 5.25 -1.29 -10.29
N GLU A 372 6.02 -0.21 -10.15
CA GLU A 372 5.47 1.12 -9.93
C GLU A 372 4.61 1.61 -11.11
N SER A 373 5.10 1.40 -12.34
CA SER A 373 4.35 1.70 -13.57
C SER A 373 3.03 0.91 -13.63
N LEU A 374 3.07 -0.38 -13.30
CA LEU A 374 1.89 -1.24 -13.23
C LEU A 374 0.92 -0.79 -12.12
N ARG A 375 1.42 -0.41 -10.93
CA ARG A 375 0.61 0.14 -9.84
C ARG A 375 -0.09 1.43 -10.27
N LYS A 376 0.59 2.33 -11.00
CA LYS A 376 -0.01 3.56 -11.54
C LYS A 376 -1.09 3.27 -12.57
N LYS A 377 -0.85 2.34 -13.50
CA LYS A 377 -1.86 1.89 -14.49
C LYS A 377 -3.06 1.24 -13.81
N ASN A 378 -2.85 0.41 -12.80
CA ASN A 378 -3.91 -0.26 -12.08
C ASN A 378 -4.79 0.74 -11.30
N ARG A 379 -4.19 1.74 -10.64
CA ARG A 379 -4.93 2.85 -10.03
C ARG A 379 -5.80 3.58 -11.06
N HIS A 380 -5.25 3.91 -12.22
CA HIS A 380 -6.00 4.61 -13.27
C HIS A 380 -7.15 3.76 -13.85
N LEU A 381 -6.92 2.47 -14.10
CA LEU A 381 -7.97 1.56 -14.58
C LEU A 381 -9.08 1.36 -13.54
N THR A 382 -8.71 1.28 -12.26
CA THR A 382 -9.67 1.19 -11.15
C THR A 382 -10.57 2.43 -11.10
N GLU A 383 -9.98 3.62 -11.26
CA GLU A 383 -10.74 4.88 -11.30
C GLU A 383 -11.66 4.97 -12.52
N LYS A 384 -11.18 4.55 -13.69
CA LYS A 384 -12.01 4.49 -14.91
C LYS A 384 -13.16 3.49 -14.78
N ASN A 385 -12.91 2.30 -14.21
CA ASN A 385 -13.96 1.31 -13.95
C ASN A 385 -15.02 1.88 -13.00
N ARG A 386 -14.60 2.53 -11.92
CA ARG A 386 -15.51 3.19 -10.98
C ARG A 386 -16.36 4.25 -11.68
N SER A 387 -15.76 5.06 -12.56
CA SER A 387 -16.52 6.05 -13.35
C SER A 387 -17.56 5.39 -14.25
N VAL A 388 -17.18 4.33 -14.98
CA VAL A 388 -18.10 3.60 -15.86
C VAL A 388 -19.20 2.90 -15.08
N GLU A 389 -18.92 2.37 -13.88
CA GLU A 389 -19.93 1.80 -12.99
C GLU A 389 -20.93 2.86 -12.54
N THR A 390 -20.47 4.05 -12.14
CA THR A 390 -21.37 5.15 -11.77
C THR A 390 -22.24 5.60 -12.94
N GLU A 391 -21.67 5.70 -14.15
CA GLU A 391 -22.41 6.04 -15.37
C GLU A 391 -23.48 4.98 -15.68
N ASN A 392 -23.13 3.71 -15.62
CA ASN A 392 -24.08 2.60 -15.79
C ASN A 392 -25.22 2.64 -14.77
N ASP A 393 -24.93 2.93 -13.50
CA ASP A 393 -25.97 3.01 -12.48
C ASP A 393 -26.89 4.23 -12.69
N THR A 394 -26.36 5.35 -13.17
CA THR A 394 -27.20 6.49 -13.57
C THR A 394 -28.09 6.16 -14.76
N LEU A 395 -27.55 5.50 -15.79
CA LEU A 395 -28.31 5.09 -16.96
C LEU A 395 -29.40 4.08 -16.59
N LYS A 396 -29.12 3.10 -15.73
CA LYS A 396 -30.13 2.15 -15.23
C LYS A 396 -31.28 2.87 -14.53
N LYS A 397 -30.98 3.86 -13.68
CA LYS A 397 -32.03 4.67 -13.02
C LYS A 397 -32.87 5.44 -14.03
N GLN A 398 -32.23 6.07 -15.02
CA GLN A 398 -32.95 6.77 -16.09
C GLN A 398 -33.83 5.83 -16.91
N HIS A 399 -33.33 4.65 -17.28
CA HIS A 399 -34.11 3.63 -17.98
C HIS A 399 -35.31 3.15 -17.16
N ALA A 400 -35.16 2.97 -15.85
CA ALA A 400 -36.28 2.61 -14.97
C ALA A 400 -37.36 3.70 -14.93
N LEU A 401 -36.97 4.97 -14.83
CA LEU A 401 -37.90 6.11 -14.86
C LEU A 401 -38.65 6.19 -16.20
N VAL A 402 -37.95 6.05 -17.32
CA VAL A 402 -38.57 6.06 -18.65
C VAL A 402 -39.53 4.88 -18.83
N ALA A 403 -39.19 3.70 -18.29
CA ALA A 403 -40.08 2.54 -18.33
C ALA A 403 -41.35 2.77 -17.51
N GLU A 404 -41.24 3.38 -16.32
CA GLU A 404 -42.38 3.74 -15.48
C GLU A 404 -43.28 4.79 -16.16
N GLU A 405 -42.68 5.82 -16.76
CA GLU A 405 -43.40 6.83 -17.53
C GLU A 405 -44.12 6.22 -18.74
N LEU A 406 -43.46 5.31 -19.46
CA LEU A 406 -44.05 4.57 -20.58
C LEU A 406 -45.26 3.74 -20.13
N ILE A 407 -45.17 3.03 -19.00
CA ILE A 407 -46.26 2.24 -18.42
C ILE A 407 -47.43 3.17 -18.07
N SER A 408 -47.16 4.28 -17.39
CA SER A 408 -48.16 5.28 -17.03
C SER A 408 -48.87 5.83 -18.27
N LYS A 409 -48.12 6.21 -19.31
CA LYS A 409 -48.68 6.69 -20.58
C LYS A 409 -49.48 5.63 -21.32
N LYS A 410 -49.06 4.36 -21.29
CA LYS A 410 -49.86 3.25 -21.86
C LYS A 410 -51.17 3.04 -21.12
N LEU A 411 -51.18 3.13 -19.79
CA LEU A 411 -52.41 3.05 -18.98
C LEU A 411 -53.35 4.23 -19.28
N GLU A 412 -52.81 5.44 -19.39
CA GLU A 412 -53.57 6.64 -19.76
C GLU A 412 -54.18 6.52 -21.17
N LEU A 413 -53.40 6.02 -22.14
CA LEU A 413 -53.89 5.75 -23.50
C LEU A 413 -55.01 4.71 -23.51
N ALA A 414 -54.88 3.62 -22.74
CA ALA A 414 -55.93 2.61 -22.61
C ALA A 414 -57.22 3.22 -22.02
N ARG A 415 -57.09 4.02 -20.95
CA ARG A 415 -58.22 4.73 -20.32
C ARG A 415 -58.95 5.65 -21.30
N VAL A 416 -58.19 6.46 -22.05
CA VAL A 416 -58.76 7.38 -23.06
C VAL A 416 -59.39 6.58 -24.22
N HIS A 417 -58.81 5.44 -24.59
CA HIS A 417 -59.38 4.57 -25.62
C HIS A 417 -60.74 4.00 -25.18
N ASP A 418 -60.83 3.48 -23.96
CA ASP A 418 -62.08 2.96 -23.39
C ASP A 418 -63.16 4.05 -23.29
N GLU A 419 -62.79 5.26 -22.84
CA GLU A 419 -63.69 6.43 -22.82
C GLU A 419 -64.19 6.79 -24.23
N ASN A 420 -63.30 6.77 -25.22
CA ASN A 420 -63.65 7.07 -26.61
C ASN A 420 -64.62 6.03 -27.17
N ASP A 421 -64.39 4.75 -26.89
CA ASP A 421 -65.27 3.67 -27.34
C ASP A 421 -66.63 3.71 -26.63
N ALA A 422 -66.68 4.06 -25.35
CA ALA A 422 -67.94 4.31 -24.64
C ALA A 422 -68.73 5.48 -25.25
N LEU A 423 -68.04 6.60 -25.57
CA LEU A 423 -68.66 7.74 -26.24
C LEU A 423 -69.16 7.38 -27.65
N LYS A 424 -68.41 6.58 -28.41
CA LYS A 424 -68.87 6.06 -29.71
C LYS A 424 -70.12 5.20 -29.55
N GLN A 425 -70.16 4.30 -28.56
CA GLN A 425 -71.34 3.48 -28.28
C GLN A 425 -72.55 4.33 -27.91
N GLN A 426 -72.37 5.36 -27.06
CA GLN A 426 -73.43 6.31 -26.74
C GLN A 426 -73.92 7.07 -27.98
N ALA A 427 -73.01 7.51 -28.85
CA ALA A 427 -73.37 8.18 -30.09
C ALA A 427 -74.18 7.26 -31.03
N VAL A 428 -73.84 5.97 -31.10
CA VAL A 428 -74.60 4.96 -31.86
C VAL A 428 -75.99 4.76 -31.26
N GLU A 429 -76.11 4.60 -29.93
CA GLU A 429 -77.42 4.40 -29.30
C GLU A 429 -78.31 5.65 -29.41
N LEU A 430 -77.75 6.85 -29.19
CA LEU A 430 -78.48 8.11 -29.39
C LEU A 430 -78.96 8.25 -30.83
N ARG A 431 -78.15 7.86 -31.82
CA ARG A 431 -78.55 7.84 -33.23
C ARG A 431 -79.68 6.83 -33.48
N ARG A 432 -79.61 5.63 -32.89
CA ARG A 432 -80.67 4.62 -32.97
C ARG A 432 -81.99 5.11 -32.38
N VAL A 433 -81.92 5.77 -31.22
CA VAL A 433 -83.09 6.38 -30.57
C VAL A 433 -83.69 7.48 -31.45
N LEU A 434 -82.85 8.36 -32.04
CA LEU A 434 -83.30 9.40 -32.97
C LEU A 434 -83.99 8.83 -34.22
N ASP A 435 -83.54 7.68 -34.73
CA ASP A 435 -84.19 7.04 -35.89
C ASP A 435 -85.56 6.41 -35.53
N VAL A 436 -85.75 5.97 -34.28
CA VAL A 436 -87.00 5.34 -33.82
C VAL A 436 -88.08 6.36 -33.43
N ILE A 437 -87.71 7.51 -32.89
CA ILE A 437 -88.64 8.56 -32.42
C ILE A 437 -89.69 8.96 -33.48
N PRO A 438 -89.34 9.24 -34.76
CA PRO A 438 -90.32 9.62 -35.78
C PRO A 438 -91.40 8.55 -35.97
N SER A 439 -91.01 7.27 -36.02
CA SER A 439 -91.94 6.16 -36.18
C SER A 439 -92.85 5.95 -34.95
N GLN A 440 -92.34 6.19 -33.74
CA GLN A 440 -93.15 6.13 -32.52
C GLN A 440 -94.17 7.27 -32.48
N ILE A 441 -93.77 8.48 -32.88
CA ILE A 441 -94.69 9.62 -32.98
C ILE A 441 -95.76 9.35 -34.05
N GLU A 442 -95.38 8.86 -35.23
CA GLU A 442 -96.35 8.49 -36.28
C GLU A 442 -97.36 7.45 -35.80
N ASN A 443 -96.90 6.37 -35.15
CA ASN A 443 -97.78 5.35 -34.60
C ASN A 443 -98.72 5.90 -33.51
N GLN A 444 -98.22 6.80 -32.66
CA GLN A 444 -99.03 7.44 -31.62
C GLN A 444 -100.11 8.35 -32.24
N VAL A 445 -99.74 9.18 -33.21
CA VAL A 445 -100.67 10.05 -33.93
C VAL A 445 -101.71 9.24 -34.69
N GLN A 446 -101.33 8.11 -35.27
CA GLN A 446 -102.26 7.22 -35.96
C GLN A 446 -103.26 6.57 -34.99
N SER A 447 -102.79 6.08 -33.84
CA SER A 447 -103.67 5.57 -32.77
C SER A 447 -104.66 6.64 -32.28
N ASP A 448 -104.17 7.87 -32.06
CA ASP A 448 -105.03 8.99 -31.63
C ASP A 448 -106.05 9.37 -32.71
N MET A 449 -105.67 9.31 -33.99
CA MET A 449 -106.55 9.55 -35.14
C MET A 449 -107.66 8.50 -35.25
N GLU A 450 -107.32 7.21 -35.08
CA GLU A 450 -108.29 6.12 -35.08
C GLU A 450 -109.32 6.27 -33.94
N ALA A 451 -108.86 6.64 -32.74
CA ALA A 451 -109.73 6.92 -31.60
C ALA A 451 -110.68 8.10 -31.86
N LEU A 452 -110.17 9.18 -32.49
CA LEU A 452 -110.98 10.32 -32.90
C LEU A 452 -112.01 9.95 -33.97
N CYS A 453 -111.64 9.12 -34.96
CA CYS A 453 -112.53 8.66 -36.02
C CYS A 453 -113.73 7.88 -35.46
N LEU A 454 -113.48 6.92 -34.57
CA LEU A 454 -114.53 6.14 -33.88
C LEU A 454 -115.48 7.03 -33.08
N LYS A 455 -114.94 8.03 -32.38
CA LYS A 455 -115.74 8.99 -31.62
C LYS A 455 -116.61 9.86 -32.53
N ASN A 456 -116.07 10.29 -33.67
CA ASN A 456 -116.80 11.10 -34.65
C ASN A 456 -117.92 10.29 -35.32
N GLN A 457 -117.68 9.02 -35.61
CA GLN A 457 -118.68 8.09 -36.14
C GLN A 457 -119.85 7.90 -35.16
N SER A 458 -119.56 7.72 -33.87
CA SER A 458 -120.59 7.63 -32.82
C SER A 458 -121.42 8.93 -32.68
N LEU A 459 -120.78 10.10 -32.80
CA LEU A 459 -121.47 11.39 -32.76
C LEU A 459 -122.37 11.59 -33.99
N ASN A 460 -121.91 11.22 -35.19
CA ASN A 460 -122.72 11.26 -36.40
C ASN A 460 -123.94 10.34 -36.30
N GLN A 461 -123.79 9.16 -35.73
CA GLN A 461 -124.89 8.22 -35.53
C GLN A 461 -125.95 8.79 -34.59
N LYS A 462 -125.55 9.43 -33.50
CA LYS A 462 -126.47 10.18 -32.61
C LYS A 462 -127.15 11.36 -33.28
N ASN A 463 -126.44 12.10 -34.13
CA ASN A 463 -127.03 13.21 -34.87
C ASN A 463 -128.11 12.73 -35.86
N ALA A 464 -127.90 11.59 -36.51
CA ALA A 464 -128.90 10.98 -37.39
C ALA A 464 -130.17 10.55 -36.62
N GLU A 465 -130.01 9.90 -35.45
CA GLU A 465 -131.13 9.52 -34.58
C GLU A 465 -131.97 10.73 -34.12
N LEU A 466 -131.30 11.84 -33.78
CA LEU A 466 -131.98 13.08 -33.41
C LEU A 466 -132.73 13.72 -34.58
N GLN A 467 -132.23 13.56 -35.81
CA GLN A 467 -132.91 14.03 -37.02
C GLN A 467 -134.19 13.25 -37.31
N ASP A 468 -134.15 11.91 -37.19
CA ASP A 468 -135.35 11.06 -37.37
C ASP A 468 -136.43 11.38 -36.34
N GLN A 469 -136.05 11.59 -35.07
CA GLN A 469 -136.99 12.00 -34.01
C GLN A 469 -137.67 13.34 -34.28
N LEU A 470 -136.93 14.31 -34.86
CA LEU A 470 -137.48 15.59 -35.27
C LEU A 470 -138.51 15.42 -36.39
N GLN A 471 -138.21 14.58 -37.37
CA GLN A 471 -139.08 14.33 -38.51
C GLN A 471 -140.38 13.60 -38.10
N ASP A 472 -140.30 12.64 -37.17
CA ASP A 472 -141.48 11.98 -36.61
C ASP A 472 -142.39 12.96 -35.85
N MET A 473 -141.80 13.87 -35.06
CA MET A 473 -142.54 14.92 -34.35
C MET A 473 -143.23 15.89 -35.32
N GLU A 474 -142.58 16.27 -36.43
CA GLU A 474 -143.19 17.11 -37.47
C GLU A 474 -144.41 16.45 -38.10
N THR A 475 -144.32 15.15 -38.39
CA THR A 475 -145.41 14.36 -39.01
C THR A 475 -146.63 14.27 -38.10
N LEU A 476 -146.40 14.08 -36.79
CA LEU A 476 -147.44 14.00 -35.76
C LEU A 476 -148.20 15.32 -35.59
N VAL A 477 -147.49 16.45 -35.66
CA VAL A 477 -148.09 17.80 -35.61
C VAL A 477 -148.99 18.05 -36.82
N ILE A 478 -148.61 17.58 -38.00
CA ILE A 478 -149.43 17.69 -39.22
C ILE A 478 -150.74 16.90 -39.05
N GLU A 479 -150.67 15.67 -38.52
CA GLU A 479 -151.84 14.82 -38.28
C GLU A 479 -152.85 15.42 -37.29
N ILE A 480 -152.34 16.00 -36.18
CA ILE A 480 -153.19 16.64 -35.16
C ILE A 480 -153.91 17.86 -35.74
N LYS A 481 -153.22 18.67 -36.55
CA LYS A 481 -153.83 19.83 -37.23
C LYS A 481 -154.96 19.43 -38.16
N LEU A 482 -154.82 18.31 -38.87
CA LEU A 482 -155.81 17.80 -39.82
C LEU A 482 -157.08 17.30 -39.10
N LYS A 483 -156.93 16.56 -38.00
CA LYS A 483 -158.05 16.09 -37.16
C LYS A 483 -158.78 17.24 -36.46
N TYR A 484 -158.06 18.26 -36.01
CA TYR A 484 -158.65 19.45 -35.40
C TYR A 484 -159.54 20.21 -36.39
N ALA A 485 -159.08 20.38 -37.64
CA ALA A 485 -159.86 21.04 -38.68
C ALA A 485 -161.17 20.31 -39.04
N GLN A 486 -161.16 18.97 -39.06
CA GLN A 486 -162.37 18.16 -39.27
C GLN A 486 -163.38 18.30 -38.13
N SER A 487 -162.92 18.28 -36.88
CA SER A 487 -163.79 18.45 -35.71
C SER A 487 -164.42 19.84 -35.61
N GLU A 488 -163.72 20.88 -36.07
CA GLU A 488 -164.25 22.25 -36.10
C GLU A 488 -165.36 22.41 -37.14
N SER A 489 -165.24 21.71 -38.29
CA SER A 489 -166.25 21.71 -39.36
C SER A 489 -167.57 21.04 -38.92
N ASP A 490 -167.47 19.92 -38.20
CA ASP A 490 -168.63 19.21 -37.65
C ASP A 490 -169.36 20.04 -36.58
N ARG A 491 -168.61 20.79 -35.77
CA ARG A 491 -169.16 21.72 -34.76
C ARG A 491 -169.97 22.84 -35.40
N GLU A 492 -169.52 23.39 -36.52
CA GLU A 492 -170.27 24.41 -37.25
C GLU A 492 -171.56 23.87 -37.87
N GLN A 493 -171.54 22.64 -38.41
CA GLN A 493 -172.74 22.01 -38.96
C GLN A 493 -173.81 21.74 -37.89
N LEU A 494 -173.39 21.29 -36.70
CA LEU A 494 -174.29 21.04 -35.57
C LEU A 494 -174.90 22.35 -35.02
N ASN A 495 -174.13 23.43 -34.97
CA ASN A 495 -174.64 24.74 -34.53
C ASN A 495 -175.66 25.34 -35.51
N ARG A 496 -175.52 25.12 -36.82
CA ARG A 496 -176.54 25.53 -37.82
C ARG A 496 -177.86 24.76 -37.63
N LYS A 497 -177.78 23.45 -37.41
CA LYS A 497 -178.97 22.60 -37.12
C LYS A 497 -179.67 23.01 -35.81
N LEU A 498 -178.92 23.46 -34.80
CA LEU A 498 -179.46 23.91 -33.51
C LEU A 498 -180.12 25.30 -33.60
N ALA A 499 -179.62 26.18 -34.49
CA ALA A 499 -180.23 27.48 -34.78
C ALA A 499 -181.57 27.35 -35.52
N ASP A 500 -181.69 26.40 -36.45
CA ASP A 500 -182.93 26.16 -37.20
C ASP A 500 -184.04 25.54 -36.32
N LEU A 501 -183.67 24.69 -35.36
CA LEU A 501 -184.61 24.14 -34.35
C LEU A 501 -185.11 25.20 -33.36
N LYS A 502 -184.27 26.17 -32.96
CA LYS A 502 -184.68 27.30 -32.11
C LYS A 502 -185.66 28.24 -32.80
N LYS A 503 -185.62 28.35 -34.14
CA LYS A 503 -186.59 29.13 -34.93
C LYS A 503 -187.97 28.48 -35.01
N TRP A 504 -188.05 27.14 -34.94
CA TRP A 504 -189.30 26.39 -35.02
C TRP A 504 -190.07 26.35 -33.69
N MET A 505 -189.38 26.49 -32.55
CA MET A 505 -189.98 26.31 -31.22
C MET A 505 -190.60 27.58 -30.62
N ASN A 506 -190.40 28.76 -31.23
CA ASN A 506 -190.99 30.04 -30.79
C ASN A 506 -192.19 30.49 -31.67
N SER A 507 -192.89 29.55 -32.31
CA SER A 507 -194.14 29.81 -33.06
C SER A 507 -195.32 28.94 -32.60
N VAL A 508 -195.37 28.65 -31.29
CA VAL A 508 -196.55 28.33 -30.47
C VAL A 508 -196.28 28.92 -29.09
#